data_AF-A0A257N5C2-F1
#
_entry.id   AF-A0A257N5C2-F1
#
_cell.length_a   1.000
_cell.length_b   1.000
_cell.length_c   1.000
_cell.angle_alpha   90.00
_cell.angle_beta   90.00
_cell.angle_gamma   90.00
#
_symmetry.space_group_name_H-M   'P 1'
#
loop_
_entity.id
_entity.type
_entity.pdbx_description
1 polymer ?
#
loop_
_entity_poly.entity_id
_entity_poly.type
_entity_poly.pdbx_seq_one_letter_code
_entity_poly.pdbx_strand_id
1 'polypeptide(L)'
;MKQTRRQFLFSLATFSGAGLGHATYPSLIQRALAIKAKYRTGTIQDVEHIVILTQENRSFDHYFGTLNGVRGFADPFPIPVADKDSIESKNIWHQPNHTPNSPIKVVGSFHLNTTQQFEAMRVEGTPHTWNNAQQAW
;
A
#
# COMPACT_ATOMS: atom_id res chain seq x y z
N MET A 1 10.75 -14.69 36.77
CA MET A 1 9.49 -14.26 36.13
C MET A 1 9.69 -14.28 34.62
N LYS A 2 8.78 -14.86 33.82
CA LYS A 2 8.91 -14.91 32.35
C LYS A 2 8.55 -13.55 31.75
N GLN A 3 9.49 -12.93 31.02
CA GLN A 3 9.22 -11.71 30.24
C GLN A 3 8.21 -12.01 29.12
N THR A 4 7.25 -11.11 28.95
CA THR A 4 6.29 -11.18 27.84
C THR A 4 6.88 -10.58 26.56
N ARG A 5 6.42 -11.02 25.38
CA ARG A 5 6.83 -10.45 24.08
C ARG A 5 6.65 -8.93 24.02
N ARG A 6 5.57 -8.40 24.61
CA ARG A 6 5.31 -6.96 24.70
C ARG A 6 6.37 -6.23 25.54
N GLN A 7 6.78 -6.82 26.68
CA GLN A 7 7.84 -6.25 27.52
C GLN A 7 9.19 -6.25 26.81
N PHE A 8 9.49 -7.28 26.01
CA PHE A 8 10.70 -7.36 25.19
C PHE A 8 10.74 -6.30 24.09
N LEU A 9 9.64 -6.11 23.35
CA LEU A 9 9.55 -5.09 22.31
C LEU A 9 9.59 -3.66 22.89
N PHE A 10 8.94 -3.43 24.03
CA PHE A 10 9.03 -2.15 24.74
C PHE A 10 10.46 -1.84 25.22
N SER A 11 11.18 -2.84 25.74
CA SER A 11 12.56 -2.65 26.21
C SER A 11 13.55 -2.43 25.07
N LEU A 12 13.36 -3.10 23.92
CA LEU A 12 14.12 -2.83 22.69
C LEU A 12 13.91 -1.42 22.14
N ALA A 13 12.66 -0.92 22.14
CA ALA A 13 12.35 0.45 21.74
C ALA A 13 12.96 1.50 22.69
N THR A 14 13.15 1.14 23.96
CA THR A 14 13.73 2.05 24.97
C THR A 14 15.26 2.08 24.91
N PHE A 15 15.92 0.96 24.59
CA PHE A 15 17.39 0.87 24.54
C PHE A 15 18.02 1.36 23.23
N SER A 16 17.26 1.41 22.14
CA SER A 16 17.72 1.90 20.82
C SER A 16 17.31 3.34 20.49
N GLY A 17 16.51 3.99 21.35
CA GLY A 17 15.84 5.26 21.06
C GLY A 17 16.34 6.50 21.80
N ALA A 18 17.46 6.43 22.54
CA ALA A 18 17.96 7.58 23.30
C ALA A 18 18.76 8.61 22.48
N GLY A 19 18.89 8.46 21.17
CA GLY A 19 19.55 9.44 20.32
C GLY A 19 19.03 9.38 18.90
N LEU A 20 18.65 10.55 18.36
CA LEU A 20 18.27 10.82 16.95
C LEU A 20 16.83 10.44 16.57
N GLY A 21 15.85 11.25 16.99
CA GLY A 21 14.48 11.14 16.45
C GLY A 21 13.52 12.28 16.81
N HIS A 22 13.81 13.09 17.83
CA HIS A 22 12.94 14.21 18.21
C HIS A 22 13.02 15.44 17.28
N ALA A 23 13.96 15.50 16.34
CA ALA A 23 14.24 16.70 15.55
C ALA A 23 13.56 16.77 14.17
N THR A 24 12.84 15.73 13.72
CA THR A 24 12.35 15.66 12.32
C THR A 24 10.84 15.87 12.14
N TYR A 25 10.07 16.00 13.22
CA TYR A 25 8.63 16.24 13.11
C TYR A 25 8.28 17.73 13.24
N PRO A 26 7.42 18.29 12.38
CA PRO A 26 6.82 19.61 12.58
C PRO A 26 6.22 19.75 13.99
N SER A 27 6.24 20.96 14.56
CA SER A 27 5.85 21.20 15.96
C SER A 27 4.41 20.80 16.30
N LEU A 28 3.52 20.67 15.31
CA LEU A 28 2.17 20.15 15.49
C LEU A 28 2.16 18.64 15.72
N ILE A 29 2.99 17.89 14.98
CA ILE A 29 3.09 16.44 15.12
C ILE A 29 3.74 16.08 16.45
N GLN A 30 4.76 16.84 16.88
CA GLN A 30 5.37 16.65 18.20
C GLN A 30 4.35 16.83 19.33
N ARG A 31 3.51 17.88 19.24
CA ARG A 31 2.41 18.10 20.19
C ARG A 31 1.41 16.97 20.17
N ALA A 32 1.02 16.48 19.00
CA ALA A 32 0.10 15.36 18.87
C ALA A 32 0.67 14.07 19.49
N LEU A 33 1.95 13.76 19.25
CA LEU A 33 2.62 12.57 19.80
C LEU A 33 2.83 12.65 21.33
N ALA A 34 2.96 13.85 21.89
CA ALA A 34 3.10 14.06 23.34
C ALA A 34 1.79 13.84 24.12
N ILE A 35 0.64 13.85 23.43
CA ILE A 35 -0.66 13.57 24.05
C ILE A 35 -0.70 12.07 24.37
N LYS A 36 -0.72 11.72 25.66
CA LYS A 36 -0.96 10.33 26.08
C LYS A 36 -2.31 9.89 25.53
N ALA A 37 -2.33 8.73 24.88
CA ALA A 37 -3.59 8.09 24.48
C ALA A 37 -4.51 7.99 25.70
N LYS A 38 -5.70 8.57 25.61
CA LYS A 38 -6.73 8.44 26.65
C LYS A 38 -7.24 7.00 26.58
N TYR A 39 -6.96 6.20 27.60
CA TYR A 39 -7.55 4.87 27.74
C TYR A 39 -8.16 4.75 29.14
N ARG A 40 -9.37 4.18 29.21
CA ARG A 40 -10.11 3.94 30.45
C ARG A 40 -10.03 2.46 30.83
N THR A 41 -10.32 1.58 29.88
CA THR A 41 -10.33 0.12 30.03
C THR A 41 -9.23 -0.57 29.24
N GLY A 42 -8.67 0.08 28.22
CA GLY A 42 -7.73 -0.51 27.28
C GLY A 42 -8.37 -1.48 26.27
N THR A 43 -9.70 -1.44 26.13
CA THR A 43 -10.46 -2.24 25.17
C THR A 43 -11.03 -1.35 24.06
N ILE A 44 -11.62 -1.95 23.01
CA ILE A 44 -12.29 -1.21 21.93
C ILE A 44 -13.43 -0.31 22.44
N GLN A 45 -13.97 -0.58 23.62
CA GLN A 45 -15.01 0.22 24.28
C GLN A 45 -14.54 1.64 24.65
N ASP A 46 -13.24 1.92 24.58
CA ASP A 46 -12.68 3.26 24.81
C ASP A 46 -12.66 4.12 23.53
N VAL A 47 -13.01 3.57 22.35
CA VAL A 47 -13.04 4.33 21.09
C VAL A 47 -14.30 5.20 21.04
N GLU A 48 -14.13 6.52 21.20
CA GLU A 48 -15.22 7.50 21.16
C GLU A 48 -15.50 8.05 19.74
N HIS A 49 -14.49 8.10 18.87
CA HIS A 49 -14.59 8.67 17.53
C HIS A 49 -13.81 7.85 16.50
N ILE A 50 -14.41 7.69 15.31
CA ILE A 50 -13.76 7.04 14.17
C ILE A 50 -13.70 8.08 13.04
N VAL A 51 -12.49 8.31 12.53
CA VAL A 51 -12.28 9.11 11.32
C VAL A 51 -11.94 8.15 10.19
N ILE A 52 -12.79 8.11 9.16
CA ILE A 52 -12.57 7.28 7.98
C ILE A 52 -12.04 8.19 6.88
N LEU A 53 -10.80 7.95 6.46
CA LEU A 53 -10.21 8.59 5.28
C LEU A 53 -10.39 7.65 4.09
N THR A 54 -11.26 8.03 3.16
CA THR A 54 -11.50 7.26 1.94
C THR A 54 -10.60 7.77 0.83
N GLN A 55 -9.76 6.88 0.31
CA GLN A 55 -8.97 7.13 -0.89
C GLN A 55 -9.71 6.55 -2.10
N GLU A 56 -9.52 7.17 -3.26
CA GLU A 56 -10.21 6.79 -4.49
C GLU A 56 -9.25 6.13 -5.50
N ASN A 57 -9.83 5.24 -6.32
CA ASN A 57 -9.31 4.79 -7.61
C ASN A 57 -7.88 4.21 -7.64
N ARG A 58 -7.40 3.65 -6.53
CA ARG A 58 -6.13 2.90 -6.48
C ARG A 58 -6.34 1.53 -5.86
N SER A 59 -5.90 0.50 -6.58
CA SER A 59 -5.90 -0.88 -6.05
C SER A 59 -4.87 -1.03 -4.95
N PHE A 60 -5.00 -2.08 -4.15
CA PHE A 60 -4.04 -2.41 -3.10
C PHE A 60 -2.60 -2.52 -3.65
N ASP A 61 -2.41 -3.20 -4.78
CA ASP A 61 -1.08 -3.42 -5.36
C ASP A 61 -0.42 -2.14 -5.87
N HIS A 62 -1.17 -1.09 -6.21
CA HIS A 62 -0.60 0.22 -6.56
C HIS A 62 0.18 0.83 -5.39
N TYR A 63 -0.32 0.68 -4.16
CA TYR A 63 0.32 1.26 -2.98
C TYR A 63 1.21 0.28 -2.23
N PHE A 64 0.84 -1.00 -2.22
CA PHE A 64 1.39 -1.97 -1.30
C PHE A 64 1.87 -3.26 -1.97
N GLY A 65 1.79 -3.38 -3.30
CA GLY A 65 2.19 -4.61 -4.01
C GLY A 65 3.66 -4.99 -3.82
N THR A 66 4.50 -4.03 -3.43
CA THR A 66 5.93 -4.23 -3.09
C THR A 66 6.23 -4.06 -1.60
N LEU A 67 5.21 -3.91 -0.74
CA LEU A 67 5.40 -3.74 0.70
C LEU A 67 5.92 -5.06 1.32
N ASN A 68 6.94 -4.99 2.16
CA ASN A 68 7.48 -6.16 2.85
C ASN A 68 6.38 -6.92 3.61
N GLY A 69 6.25 -8.22 3.35
CA GLY A 69 5.22 -9.08 3.96
C GLY A 69 3.92 -9.19 3.16
N VAL A 70 3.74 -8.36 2.12
CA VAL A 70 2.70 -8.57 1.10
C VAL A 70 3.19 -9.62 0.11
N ARG A 71 2.31 -10.55 -0.28
CA ARG A 71 2.61 -11.52 -1.33
C ARG A 71 2.77 -10.82 -2.69
N GLY A 72 1.76 -10.01 -3.06
CA GLY A 72 1.82 -9.02 -4.13
C GLY A 72 2.42 -9.54 -5.43
N PHE A 73 3.27 -8.73 -6.05
CA PHE A 73 3.95 -9.09 -7.30
C PHE A 73 4.97 -10.23 -7.16
N ALA A 74 5.31 -10.63 -5.93
CA ALA A 74 6.20 -11.75 -5.63
C ALA A 74 5.43 -13.06 -5.38
N ASP A 75 4.13 -13.14 -5.69
CA ASP A 75 3.37 -14.38 -5.59
C ASP A 75 4.03 -15.48 -6.43
N PRO A 76 4.43 -16.64 -5.84
CA PRO A 76 4.96 -17.75 -6.60
C PRO A 76 3.92 -18.45 -7.47
N PHE A 77 2.62 -18.23 -7.23
CA PHE A 77 1.51 -18.83 -7.97
C PHE A 77 0.54 -17.75 -8.48
N PRO A 78 0.98 -16.82 -9.32
CA PRO A 78 0.11 -15.80 -9.86
C PRO A 78 -0.93 -16.44 -10.78
N ILE A 79 -2.18 -15.95 -10.73
CA ILE A 79 -3.29 -16.51 -11.51
C ILE A 79 -2.97 -16.40 -13.01
N PRO A 80 -2.98 -17.51 -13.77
CA PRO A 80 -2.79 -17.48 -15.21
C PRO A 80 -3.99 -16.82 -15.88
N VAL A 81 -3.75 -16.08 -16.95
CA VAL A 81 -4.81 -15.50 -17.79
C VAL A 81 -4.91 -16.30 -19.08
N ALA A 82 -6.12 -16.40 -19.64
CA ALA A 82 -6.33 -17.11 -20.90
C ALA A 82 -5.57 -16.41 -22.05
N ASP A 83 -5.04 -17.21 -22.97
CA ASP A 83 -4.38 -16.68 -24.15
C ASP A 83 -5.37 -15.89 -25.01
N LYS A 84 -5.08 -14.62 -25.23
CA LYS A 84 -5.92 -13.71 -26.02
C LYS A 84 -5.11 -12.50 -26.48
N ASP A 85 -5.33 -12.09 -27.73
CA ASP A 85 -4.60 -10.98 -28.34
C ASP A 85 -3.08 -11.21 -28.21
N SER A 86 -2.32 -10.25 -27.65
CA SER A 86 -0.86 -10.37 -27.43
C SER A 86 -0.48 -11.01 -26.08
N ILE A 87 -1.43 -11.60 -25.36
CA ILE A 87 -1.22 -12.28 -24.09
C ILE A 87 -1.06 -13.78 -24.37
N GLU A 88 0.16 -14.29 -24.22
CA GLU A 88 0.50 -15.71 -24.38
C GLU A 88 1.27 -16.21 -23.15
N SER A 89 0.77 -17.27 -22.50
CA SER A 89 1.38 -17.87 -21.31
C SER A 89 1.71 -16.84 -20.21
N LYS A 90 0.78 -15.90 -19.98
CA LYS A 90 0.92 -14.83 -18.99
C LYS A 90 0.05 -15.06 -17.76
N ASN A 91 0.25 -14.20 -16.77
CA ASN A 91 -0.53 -14.13 -15.54
C ASN A 91 -1.17 -12.75 -15.39
N ILE A 92 -1.98 -12.60 -14.34
CA ILE A 92 -2.77 -11.40 -14.04
C ILE A 92 -1.97 -10.09 -13.94
N TRP A 93 -0.65 -10.16 -13.74
CA TRP A 93 0.23 -8.97 -13.68
C TRP A 93 0.56 -8.37 -15.05
N HIS A 94 0.11 -9.01 -16.13
CA HIS A 94 0.33 -8.59 -17.50
C HIS A 94 -0.99 -8.17 -18.12
N GLN A 95 -1.18 -6.87 -18.34
CA GLN A 95 -2.42 -6.33 -18.87
C GLN A 95 -2.21 -5.66 -20.23
N PRO A 96 -3.20 -5.76 -21.14
CA PRO A 96 -3.12 -5.06 -22.41
C PRO A 96 -3.28 -3.56 -22.17
N ASN A 97 -2.39 -2.74 -22.75
CA ASN A 97 -2.64 -1.31 -22.82
C ASN A 97 -3.70 -1.02 -23.89
N HIS A 98 -4.53 -0.02 -23.65
CA HIS A 98 -5.47 0.48 -24.64
C HIS A 98 -5.14 1.93 -24.96
N THR A 99 -4.15 2.12 -25.82
CA THR A 99 -3.83 3.43 -26.37
C THR A 99 -4.56 3.57 -27.72
N PRO A 100 -5.44 4.57 -27.90
CA PRO A 100 -6.12 4.78 -29.17
C PRO A 100 -5.13 4.84 -30.35
N ASN A 101 -5.50 4.24 -31.48
CA ASN A 101 -4.70 4.21 -32.71
C ASN A 101 -3.29 3.59 -32.57
N SER A 102 -3.06 2.77 -31.54
CA SER A 102 -1.81 2.04 -31.35
C SER A 102 -2.06 0.53 -31.27
N PRO A 103 -1.10 -0.32 -31.70
CA PRO A 103 -1.17 -1.74 -31.43
C PRO A 103 -1.28 -2.00 -29.92
N ILE A 104 -2.12 -2.97 -29.53
CA ILE A 104 -2.22 -3.44 -28.15
C ILE A 104 -0.86 -4.02 -27.75
N LYS A 105 -0.31 -3.52 -26.66
CA LYS A 105 0.91 -4.02 -26.02
C LYS A 105 0.56 -4.57 -24.66
N VAL A 106 1.14 -5.71 -24.32
CA VAL A 106 1.04 -6.26 -22.97
C VAL A 106 2.07 -5.58 -22.09
N VAL A 107 1.62 -5.01 -20.97
CA VAL A 107 2.43 -4.27 -20.02
C VAL A 107 2.42 -5.02 -18.69
N GLY A 108 3.61 -5.33 -18.17
CA GLY A 108 3.77 -5.87 -16.83
C GLY A 108 3.77 -4.76 -15.78
N SER A 109 3.66 -5.10 -14.51
CA SER A 109 3.77 -4.14 -13.41
C SER A 109 5.10 -3.37 -13.46
N PHE A 110 5.03 -2.04 -13.27
CA PHE A 110 6.20 -1.17 -13.31
C PHE A 110 6.15 -0.11 -12.21
N HIS A 111 7.30 0.41 -11.83
CA HIS A 111 7.41 1.41 -10.78
C HIS A 111 7.17 2.83 -11.32
N LEU A 112 6.27 3.57 -10.68
CA LEU A 112 6.09 5.00 -10.91
C LEU A 112 7.16 5.78 -10.12
N ASN A 113 8.19 6.26 -10.81
CA ASN A 113 9.29 7.01 -10.18
C ASN A 113 8.90 8.48 -9.93
N THR A 114 8.07 8.70 -8.92
CA THR A 114 7.56 10.03 -8.56
C THR A 114 8.62 10.97 -7.97
N THR A 115 9.73 10.41 -7.50
CA THR A 115 10.89 11.19 -7.00
C THR A 115 11.60 11.93 -8.13
N GLN A 116 11.83 11.26 -9.26
CA GLN A 116 12.47 11.88 -10.43
C GLN A 116 11.46 12.63 -11.31
N GLN A 117 10.25 12.09 -11.44
CA GLN A 117 9.20 12.63 -12.30
C GLN A 117 7.90 12.77 -11.50
N PHE A 118 7.73 13.92 -10.85
CA PHE A 118 6.55 14.20 -10.03
C PHE A 118 5.23 14.08 -10.81
N GLU A 119 5.26 14.33 -12.13
CA GLU A 119 4.10 14.15 -13.02
C GLU A 119 3.57 12.71 -13.03
N ALA A 120 4.42 11.71 -12.74
CA ALA A 120 4.00 10.32 -12.58
C ALA A 120 3.08 10.10 -11.36
N MET A 121 2.89 11.09 -10.48
CA MET A 121 1.83 11.04 -9.45
C MET A 121 0.43 11.22 -10.06
N ARG A 122 0.33 11.87 -11.22
CA ARG A 122 -0.92 12.20 -11.92
C ARG A 122 -1.27 11.14 -12.96
N VAL A 123 -0.97 9.87 -12.68
CA VAL A 123 -1.35 8.76 -13.56
C VAL A 123 -2.85 8.79 -13.78
N GLU A 124 -3.22 8.80 -15.06
CA GLU A 124 -4.59 8.76 -15.52
C GLU A 124 -5.34 7.58 -14.89
N GLY A 125 -6.64 7.76 -14.66
CA GLY A 125 -7.47 6.70 -14.12
C GLY A 125 -7.55 5.53 -15.10
N THR A 126 -7.43 4.31 -14.60
CA THR A 126 -7.75 3.12 -15.39
C THR A 126 -9.28 2.95 -15.49
N PRO A 127 -9.81 2.30 -16.53
CA PRO A 127 -11.22 1.95 -16.58
C PRO A 127 -11.65 1.20 -15.31
N HIS A 128 -12.69 1.71 -14.64
CA HIS A 128 -13.14 1.22 -13.32
C HIS A 128 -14.67 1.04 -13.28
N THR A 129 -15.27 0.79 -14.44
CA THR A 129 -16.67 0.34 -14.52
C THR A 129 -16.79 -1.12 -14.09
N TRP A 130 -17.99 -1.54 -13.70
CA TRP A 130 -18.27 -2.94 -13.36
C TRP A 130 -17.79 -3.91 -14.45
N ASN A 131 -18.14 -3.63 -15.72
CA ASN A 131 -17.79 -4.51 -16.83
C ASN A 131 -16.29 -4.59 -17.07
N ASN A 132 -15.56 -3.47 -16.98
CA ASN A 132 -14.11 -3.49 -17.17
C ASN A 132 -13.41 -4.20 -16.00
N ALA A 133 -13.90 -4.03 -14.77
CA ALA A 133 -13.36 -4.74 -13.62
C ALA A 133 -13.53 -6.27 -13.76
N GLN A 134 -14.69 -6.73 -14.24
CA GLN A 134 -14.94 -8.15 -14.50
C GLN A 134 -14.10 -8.69 -15.67
N GLN A 135 -13.81 -7.89 -16.69
CA GLN A 135 -12.96 -8.30 -17.82
C GLN A 135 -11.47 -8.34 -17.48
N ALA A 136 -11.05 -7.58 -16.45
CA ALA A 136 -9.66 -7.54 -16.00
C ALA A 136 -9.28 -8.70 -15.07
N TRP A 137 -10.27 -9.50 -14.61
CA TRP A 137 -10.10 -10.66 -13.72
C TRP A 137 -10.36 -11.96 -14.48
#